data_AF-A0A1I0JMQ3-F1
#
_entry.id   AF-A0A1I0JMQ3-F1
#
_cell.length_a   1.000
_cell.length_b   1.000
_cell.length_c   1.000
_cell.angle_alpha   90.00
_cell.angle_beta   90.00
_cell.angle_gamma   90.00
#
_symmetry.space_group_name_H-M   'P 1'
#
loop_
_entity.id
_entity.type
_entity.pdbx_description
1 polymer ?
#
loop_
_entity_poly.entity_id
_entity_poly.type
_entity_poly.pdbx_seq_one_letter_code
_entity_poly.pdbx_strand_id
1 'polypeptide(L)' 'MGKSQREKGKRGERELASHLRDYGYNCRRGQQYCGRSGAADVVGLPGIHIECKRVERLNLHDAMDQAMRDANALPEEGRP' A
#
# COMPACT_ATOMS: atom_id res chain seq x y z
N MET A 1 17.24 3.73 -3.37
CA MET A 1 16.28 4.53 -2.55
C MET A 1 17.03 5.16 -1.39
N GLY A 2 16.96 6.49 -1.25
CA GLY A 2 17.58 7.21 -0.13
C GLY A 2 16.80 7.09 1.18
N LYS A 3 17.46 7.38 2.32
CA LYS A 3 16.82 7.37 3.66
C LYS A 3 15.58 8.27 3.73
N SER A 4 15.65 9.46 3.12
CA SER A 4 14.53 10.42 3.06
C SER A 4 13.32 9.88 2.31
N GLN A 5 13.52 9.17 1.19
CA GLN A 5 12.44 8.55 0.42
C GLN A 5 11.73 7.45 1.22
N ARG A 6 12.50 6.62 1.93
CA ARG A 6 11.95 5.56 2.79
C ARG A 6 11.10 6.12 3.92
N GLU A 7 11.59 7.15 4.61
CA GLU A 7 10.83 7.78 5.70
C GLU A 7 9.60 8.55 5.18
N LYS A 8 9.67 9.12 3.98
CA LYS A 8 8.52 9.72 3.29
C LYS A 8 7.43 8.68 3.02
N GLY A 9 7.78 7.51 2.47
CA GLY A 9 6.86 6.40 2.23
C GLY A 9 6.18 5.93 3.52
N LYS A 10 6.98 5.55 4.52
CA LYS A 10 6.47 5.11 5.84
C LYS A 10 5.52 6.12 6.48
N ARG A 11 5.78 7.42 6.31
CA ARG A 11 4.90 8.46 6.84
C ARG A 11 3.56 8.52 6.09
N GLY A 12 3.60 8.47 4.76
CA GLY A 12 2.40 8.40 3.93
C GLY A 12 1.51 7.21 4.29
N GLU A 13 2.11 6.02 4.42
CA GLU A 13 1.38 4.80 4.80
C GLU A 13 0.73 4.90 6.19
N ARG A 14 1.41 5.54 7.17
CA ARG A 14 0.86 5.75 8.52
C ARG A 14 -0.32 6.71 8.52
N GLU A 15 -0.18 7.82 7.80
CA GLU A 15 -1.23 8.83 7.69
C GLU A 15 -2.46 8.24 6.98
N LEU A 16 -2.28 7.52 5.87
CA LEU A 16 -3.36 6.83 5.16
C LEU A 16 -4.09 5.82 6.07
N ALA A 17 -3.36 4.98 6.78
CA ALA A 17 -3.97 4.03 7.72
C ALA A 17 -4.73 4.73 8.84
N SER A 18 -4.26 5.91 9.29
CA SER A 18 -4.98 6.70 10.30
C SER A 18 -6.30 7.23 9.77
N HIS A 19 -6.29 7.84 8.59
CA HIS A 19 -7.52 8.34 7.97
C HIS A 19 -8.55 7.22 7.78
N LEU A 20 -8.13 6.04 7.33
CA LEU A 20 -9.04 4.90 7.20
C LEU A 20 -9.61 4.44 8.56
N ARG A 21 -8.83 4.52 9.64
CA ARG A 21 -9.34 4.27 11.00
C ARG A 21 -10.35 5.31 11.45
N ASP A 22 -10.17 6.57 11.08
CA ASP A 22 -11.13 7.64 11.37
C ASP A 22 -12.48 7.38 10.68
N TYR A 23 -12.47 6.69 9.53
CA TYR A 23 -13.68 6.20 8.84
C TYR A 23 -14.24 4.88 9.39
N GLY A 24 -13.66 4.30 10.45
CA GLY A 24 -14.14 3.08 11.10
C GLY A 24 -13.52 1.78 10.58
N TYR A 25 -12.53 1.84 9.68
CA TYR A 25 -11.85 0.65 9.19
C TYR A 25 -10.65 0.29 10.06
N ASN A 26 -10.47 -0.98 10.41
CA ASN A 26 -9.33 -1.43 11.23
C ASN A 26 -8.04 -1.54 10.39
N CYS A 27 -7.61 -0.42 9.81
CA CYS A 27 -6.49 -0.36 8.89
C CYS A 27 -5.14 -0.21 9.58
N ARG A 28 -4.14 -0.90 9.05
CA ARG A 28 -2.75 -0.85 9.51
C ARG A 28 -1.78 -0.93 8.33
N ARG A 29 -0.54 -0.48 8.56
CA ARG A 29 0.53 -0.63 7.57
C ARG A 29 0.80 -2.11 7.30
N GLY A 30 0.94 -2.44 6.02
CA GLY A 30 1.47 -3.72 5.58
C GLY A 30 2.88 -3.93 6.09
N GLN A 31 3.25 -5.19 6.26
CA GLN A 31 4.62 -5.57 6.60
C GLN A 31 5.15 -6.42 5.45
N GLN A 32 5.94 -5.81 4.58
CA GLN A 32 6.75 -6.55 3.62
C GLN A 32 7.89 -7.25 4.39
N TYR A 33 7.61 -8.41 4.96
CA TYR A 33 8.65 -9.30 5.47
C TYR A 33 9.21 -10.15 4.32
N CYS A 34 10.54 -10.19 4.24
CA CYS A 34 11.31 -11.14 3.42
C CYS A 34 10.89 -11.21 1.94
N GLY A 35 10.80 -10.07 1.25
CA GLY A 35 10.74 -10.04 -0.22
C GLY A 35 9.46 -10.61 -0.83
N ARG A 36 8.38 -10.75 -0.06
CA ARG A 36 7.06 -11.13 -0.61
C ARG A 36 6.52 -9.98 -1.46
N SER A 37 6.79 -10.06 -2.76
CA SER A 37 6.23 -9.18 -3.78
C SER A 37 4.71 -9.24 -3.72
N GLY A 38 4.04 -8.09 -3.82
CA GLY A 38 2.58 -8.05 -3.88
C GLY A 38 1.84 -7.77 -2.58
N ALA A 39 2.51 -7.60 -1.43
CA ALA A 39 1.81 -7.17 -0.21
C ALA A 39 1.41 -5.70 -0.28
N ALA A 40 0.13 -5.40 -0.01
CA ALA A 40 -0.38 -4.04 0.03
C ALA A 40 0.32 -3.17 1.09
N ASP A 41 0.51 -1.89 0.79
CA ASP A 41 1.10 -0.90 1.70
C ASP A 41 0.26 -0.69 2.96
N VAL A 42 -1.06 -0.78 2.83
CA VAL A 42 -2.03 -0.72 3.94
C VAL A 42 -3.03 -1.87 3.77
N VAL A 43 -3.38 -2.51 4.88
CA VAL A 43 -4.35 -3.61 4.93
C VAL A 43 -5.46 -3.27 5.92
N GLY A 44 -6.63 -3.90 5.77
CA GLY A 44 -7.78 -3.73 6.66
C GLY A 44 -9.06 -3.24 5.97
N LEU A 45 -9.01 -3.00 4.65
CA LEU A 45 -10.20 -2.85 3.81
C LEU A 45 -10.46 -4.17 3.07
N PRO A 46 -11.61 -4.85 3.30
CA PRO A 46 -11.98 -6.04 2.54
C PRO A 46 -12.15 -5.71 1.05
N GLY A 47 -11.65 -6.55 0.14
CA GLY A 47 -11.82 -6.34 -1.30
C GLY A 47 -10.85 -5.35 -1.95
N ILE A 48 -9.90 -4.76 -1.20
CA ILE A 48 -9.11 -3.62 -1.68
C ILE A 48 -7.60 -3.83 -1.48
N HIS A 49 -6.87 -3.80 -2.59
CA HIS A 49 -5.40 -3.65 -2.59
C HIS A 49 -5.04 -2.17 -2.46
N ILE A 50 -4.39 -1.77 -1.36
CA ILE A 50 -4.04 -0.36 -1.13
C ILE A 50 -2.56 -0.14 -1.39
N GLU A 51 -2.27 0.74 -2.36
CA GLU A 51 -0.93 1.22 -2.68
C GLU A 51 -0.82 2.73 -2.36
N CYS A 52 0.19 3.12 -1.57
CA CYS A 52 0.35 4.49 -1.08
C CYS A 52 1.49 5.22 -1.82
N LYS A 53 1.14 6.24 -2.62
CA LYS A 53 2.13 7.10 -3.29
C LYS A 53 2.18 8.50 -2.67
N ARG A 54 3.26 8.81 -1.94
CA ARG A 54 3.54 10.17 -1.44
C ARG A 54 4.46 10.93 -2.40
N VAL A 55 3.87 11.59 -3.39
CA VAL A 55 4.55 12.35 -4.45
C VAL A 55 3.81 13.65 -4.75
N GLU A 56 4.50 14.65 -5.33
CA GLU A 56 3.87 15.91 -5.73
C GLU A 56 3.16 15.79 -7.08
N ARG A 57 3.70 14.94 -7.98
CA ARG A 57 3.10 14.63 -9.28
C ARG A 57 2.93 13.13 -9.41
N LEU A 58 1.69 12.68 -9.43
CA LEU A 58 1.34 11.26 -9.59
C LEU A 58 1.17 10.92 -11.06
N ASN A 59 1.88 9.91 -11.55
CA ASN A 59 1.50 9.23 -12.79
C ASN A 59 0.48 8.15 -12.47
N LEU A 60 -0.78 8.39 -12.79
CA LEU A 60 -1.88 7.49 -12.46
C LEU A 60 -1.78 6.13 -13.18
N HIS A 61 -1.32 6.11 -14.43
CA HIS A 61 -1.18 4.87 -15.20
C HIS A 61 -0.13 3.95 -14.58
N ASP A 62 1.08 4.46 -14.36
CA ASP A 62 2.16 3.68 -13.73
C ASP A 62 1.77 3.18 -12.34
N ALA A 63 1.08 4.02 -11.56
CA ALA A 63 0.62 3.67 -10.21
C ALA A 63 -0.42 2.55 -10.25
N MET A 64 -1.37 2.62 -11.19
CA MET A 64 -2.39 1.59 -11.36
C MET A 64 -1.77 0.28 -11.85
N ASP A 65 -0.88 0.34 -12.84
CA ASP A 65 -0.17 -0.83 -13.37
C ASP A 65 0.67 -1.52 -12.29
N GLN A 66 1.28 -0.76 -11.39
CA GLN A 66 1.98 -1.32 -10.23
C GLN A 66 1.00 -2.03 -9.29
N ALA A 67 -0.09 -1.37 -8.90
CA ALA A 67 -1.07 -1.93 -7.97
C ALA A 67 -1.72 -3.22 -8.52
N MET A 68 -2.06 -3.26 -9.81
CA MET A 68 -2.61 -4.47 -10.46
C MET A 68 -1.62 -5.62 -10.47
N ARG A 69 -0.34 -5.34 -10.79
CA ARG A 69 0.72 -6.38 -10.78
C ARG A 69 0.94 -6.93 -9.38
N ASP A 70 0.98 -6.06 -8.38
CA ASP A 70 1.19 -6.45 -6.99
C ASP A 70 0.02 -7.24 -6.43
N ALA A 71 -1.22 -6.81 -6.69
CA ALA A 71 -2.41 -7.57 -6.31
C ALA A 71 -2.43 -8.97 -6.93
N ASN A 72 -2.04 -9.10 -8.21
CA ASN A 72 -2.01 -10.39 -8.91
C ASN A 72 -0.84 -11.30 -8.50
N ALA A 73 0.22 -10.75 -7.90
CA ALA A 73 1.37 -11.52 -7.41
C ALA A 73 1.06 -12.32 -6.13
N LEU A 74 -0.08 -12.04 -5.48
CA LEU A 74 -0.56 -12.83 -4.34
C LEU A 74 -1.25 -14.14 -4.83
N PRO A 75 -1.11 -15.25 -4.09
CA PRO A 75 -1.91 -16.46 -4.31
C PRO A 75 -3.41 -16.11 -4.29
N GLU A 76 -4.24 -16.89 -4.99
CA GLU A 76 -5.70 -16.64 -5.08
C GLU A 76 -6.34 -16.45 -3.69
N GLU A 77 -5.95 -17.25 -2.70
CA GLU A 77 -6.45 -17.17 -1.32
C GLU A 77 -5.98 -15.91 -0.55
N GLY A 78 -4.98 -15.21 -1.09
CA GLY A 78 -4.39 -14.02 -0.51
C GLY A 78 -4.66 -12.74 -1.29
N ARG A 79 -5.39 -12.80 -2.41
CA ARG A 79 -5.80 -11.60 -3.15
C ARG A 79 -6.87 -10.84 -2.34
N PRO A 80 -6.77 -9.49 -2.29
CA PRO A 80 -7.71 -8.67 -1.54
C PRO A 80 -9.15 -8.76 -2.06
#